data_AF-A0A1S8CED4-F1
#
_entry.id   AF-A0A1S8CED4-F1
#
_cell.length_a   1.000
_cell.length_b   1.000
_cell.length_c   1.000
_cell.angle_alpha   90.00
_cell.angle_beta   90.00
_cell.angle_gamma   90.00
#
_symmetry.space_group_name_H-M   'P 1'
#
loop_
_entity.id
_entity.type
_entity.pdbx_description
1 polymer ?
#
loop_
_entity_poly.entity_id
_entity_poly.type
_entity_poly.pdbx_seq_one_letter_code
_entity_poly.pdbx_strand_id
1 'polypeptide(L)'
;MKTTKRNHGSPWTLQELEYVEKHYSKMSCADIGESLGRSANAVRAIAQKLGYAPQKTPDWSDGETDILRATYGTDLEVDEICAMLPARSAVSVVIKARKLGLTRPEPFWQQRELKILRRYYPSEGKKVVARLSGRSNHSVILKAARLGIIYQGNKNYRKWSEDELLLLAQNHSLPIAQLCTLFPERSLKSVEFAQTKYRKRQTNAKWPKC
;
A
#
# COMPACT_ATOMS: atom_id res chain seq x y z
N MET A 1 16.78 7.80 6.70
CA MET A 1 18.05 7.40 6.06
C MET A 1 17.96 5.92 5.73
N LYS A 2 18.15 5.49 4.47
CA LYS A 2 18.19 4.06 4.13
C LYS A 2 19.59 3.55 4.45
N THR A 3 19.76 2.89 5.60
CA THR A 3 21.01 2.20 5.93
C THR A 3 21.18 1.01 5.00
N THR A 4 22.01 1.15 3.98
CA THR A 4 22.40 0.06 3.10
C THR A 4 23.33 -0.88 3.89
N LYS A 5 23.00 -2.17 3.93
CA LYS A 5 23.85 -3.19 4.58
C LYS A 5 25.20 -3.30 3.84
N ARG A 6 26.27 -3.65 4.56
CA ARG A 6 27.67 -3.68 4.08
C ARG A 6 27.85 -4.41 2.73
N ASN A 7 27.17 -5.53 2.54
CA ASN A 7 27.29 -6.39 1.35
C ASN A 7 26.07 -6.27 0.42
N HIS A 8 25.41 -5.11 0.38
CA HIS A 8 24.23 -4.89 -0.46
C HIS A 8 24.57 -4.95 -1.95
N GLY A 9 24.07 -5.98 -2.65
CA GLY A 9 24.27 -6.17 -4.10
C GLY A 9 25.55 -6.94 -4.45
N SER A 10 26.38 -7.30 -3.47
CA SER A 10 27.59 -8.11 -3.70
C SER A 10 27.24 -9.57 -4.02
N PRO A 11 28.01 -10.26 -4.88
CA PRO A 11 27.84 -11.70 -5.13
C PRO A 11 28.07 -12.50 -3.85
N TRP A 12 27.42 -13.66 -3.72
CA TRP A 12 27.59 -14.55 -2.56
C TRP A 12 28.91 -15.31 -2.67
N THR A 13 29.72 -15.29 -1.62
CA THR A 13 30.95 -16.10 -1.55
C THR A 13 30.68 -17.50 -1.00
N LEU A 14 31.58 -18.46 -1.28
CA LEU A 14 31.47 -19.81 -0.72
C LEU A 14 31.40 -19.82 0.81
N GLN A 15 32.22 -18.99 1.47
CA GLN A 15 32.19 -18.84 2.93
C GLN A 15 30.84 -18.30 3.45
N GLU A 16 30.22 -17.35 2.74
CA GLU A 16 28.88 -16.87 3.11
C GLU A 16 27.82 -17.96 2.96
N LEU A 17 27.92 -18.79 1.90
CA LEU A 17 26.99 -19.90 1.67
C LEU A 17 27.13 -20.98 2.75
N GLU A 18 28.36 -21.39 3.07
CA GLU A 18 28.65 -22.33 4.16
C GLU A 18 28.17 -21.80 5.52
N TYR A 19 28.33 -20.50 5.76
CA TYR A 19 27.83 -19.87 6.98
C TYR A 19 26.30 -19.91 7.05
N VAL A 20 25.59 -19.62 5.94
CA VAL A 20 24.13 -19.74 5.88
C VAL A 20 23.72 -21.19 6.15
N GLU A 21 24.30 -22.16 5.46
CA GLU A 21 24.01 -23.59 5.65
C GLU A 21 24.12 -24.02 7.13
N LYS A 22 25.23 -23.69 7.77
CA LYS A 22 25.51 -24.11 9.15
C LYS A 22 24.58 -23.47 10.19
N HIS A 23 24.08 -22.26 9.92
CA HIS A 23 23.36 -21.46 10.92
C HIS A 23 21.86 -21.29 10.62
N TYR A 24 21.39 -21.57 9.40
CA TYR A 24 20.00 -21.36 9.00
C TYR A 24 18.98 -22.17 9.83
N SER A 25 19.38 -23.33 10.35
CA SER A 25 18.56 -24.15 11.23
C SER A 25 18.49 -23.64 12.69
N LYS A 26 19.43 -22.78 13.10
CA LYS A 26 19.66 -22.39 14.51
C LYS A 26 19.42 -20.91 14.78
N MET A 27 19.58 -20.07 13.77
CA MET A 27 19.54 -18.60 13.90
C MET A 27 18.46 -18.02 13.00
N SER A 28 17.95 -16.84 13.38
CA SER A 28 17.03 -16.12 12.50
C SER A 28 17.77 -15.62 11.26
N CYS A 29 17.03 -15.41 10.15
CA CYS A 29 17.61 -14.78 8.96
C CYS A 29 18.14 -13.36 9.25
N ALA A 30 17.62 -12.69 10.29
CA ALA A 30 18.09 -11.39 10.72
C ALA A 30 19.49 -11.48 11.34
N ASP A 31 19.70 -12.44 12.24
CA ASP A 31 21.00 -12.62 12.92
C ASP A 31 22.07 -13.07 11.93
N ILE A 32 21.74 -14.02 11.04
CA ILE A 32 22.64 -14.44 9.96
C ILE A 32 22.95 -13.26 9.05
N GLY A 33 21.94 -12.44 8.73
CA GLY A 33 22.12 -11.23 7.94
C GLY A 33 23.06 -10.23 8.61
N GLU A 34 22.97 -10.07 9.93
CA GLU A 34 23.85 -9.18 10.69
C GLU A 34 25.30 -9.65 10.62
N SER A 35 25.56 -10.94 10.88
CA SER A 35 26.89 -11.54 10.77
C SER A 35 27.51 -11.36 9.39
N LEU A 36 26.72 -11.54 8.33
CA LEU A 36 27.18 -11.44 6.95
C LEU A 36 27.16 -10.01 6.40
N GLY A 37 26.59 -9.04 7.13
CA GLY A 37 26.37 -7.69 6.60
C GLY A 37 25.40 -7.66 5.41
N ARG A 38 24.39 -8.55 5.40
CA ARG A 38 23.33 -8.67 4.39
C ARG A 38 21.95 -8.45 5.02
N SER A 39 20.92 -8.28 4.19
CA SER A 39 19.55 -8.18 4.69
C SER A 39 18.99 -9.58 5.00
N ALA A 40 18.07 -9.66 5.97
CA ALA A 40 17.37 -10.91 6.30
C ALA A 40 16.63 -11.52 5.08
N ASN A 41 16.12 -10.66 4.19
CA ASN A 41 15.49 -11.11 2.95
C ASN A 41 16.49 -11.72 1.97
N ALA A 42 17.72 -11.20 1.88
CA ALA A 42 18.76 -11.79 1.04
C ALA A 42 19.16 -13.18 1.55
N VAL A 43 19.32 -13.34 2.87
CA VAL A 43 19.59 -14.64 3.52
C VAL A 43 18.46 -15.64 3.24
N ARG A 44 17.20 -15.22 3.40
CA ARG A 44 16.05 -16.08 3.08
C ARG A 44 16.03 -16.52 1.61
N ALA A 45 16.30 -15.59 0.70
CA ALA A 45 16.32 -15.87 -0.73
C ALA A 45 17.43 -16.86 -1.13
N ILE A 46 18.64 -16.70 -0.57
CA ILE A 46 19.72 -17.65 -0.87
C ILE A 46 19.43 -19.02 -0.26
N ALA A 47 18.89 -19.08 0.96
CA ALA A 47 18.56 -20.35 1.60
C ALA A 47 17.49 -21.13 0.81
N GLN A 48 16.48 -20.44 0.28
CA GLN A 48 15.50 -21.03 -0.64
C GLN A 48 16.15 -21.54 -1.93
N LYS A 49 17.09 -20.78 -2.51
CA LYS A 49 17.83 -21.20 -3.71
C LYS A 49 18.70 -22.44 -3.46
N LEU A 50 19.22 -22.59 -2.24
CA LEU A 50 19.96 -23.76 -1.77
C LEU A 50 19.05 -24.94 -1.37
N GLY A 51 17.73 -24.79 -1.44
CA GLY A 51 16.77 -25.85 -1.15
C GLY A 51 16.37 -26.00 0.33
N TYR A 52 16.78 -25.08 1.20
CA TYR A 52 16.37 -25.12 2.60
C TYR A 52 14.92 -24.68 2.76
N ALA A 53 14.14 -25.48 3.49
CA ALA A 53 12.76 -25.15 3.81
C ALA A 53 12.70 -23.87 4.67
N PRO A 54 11.72 -22.97 4.44
CA PRO A 54 11.52 -21.84 5.32
C PRO A 54 11.28 -22.33 6.75
N GLN A 55 11.95 -21.70 7.72
CA GLN A 55 11.68 -21.95 9.14
C GLN A 55 10.18 -21.79 9.39
N LYS A 56 9.54 -22.86 9.88
CA LYS A 56 8.11 -22.83 10.18
C LYS A 56 7.91 -21.82 11.30
N THR A 57 7.11 -20.80 11.05
CA THR A 57 6.70 -19.90 12.13
C THR A 57 6.00 -20.74 13.20
N PRO A 58 6.34 -20.60 14.49
CA PRO A 58 5.69 -21.36 15.55
C PRO A 58 4.18 -21.24 15.44
N ASP A 59 3.47 -22.34 15.63
CA ASP A 59 2.01 -22.31 15.67
C ASP A 59 1.55 -21.41 16.83
N TRP A 60 0.36 -20.81 16.71
CA TRP A 60 -0.18 -19.94 17.77
C TRP A 60 -0.57 -20.78 18.98
N SER A 61 -0.03 -20.47 20.16
CA SER A 61 -0.43 -21.14 21.39
C SER A 61 -1.79 -20.65 21.88
N ASP A 62 -2.46 -21.45 22.70
CA ASP A 62 -3.75 -21.06 23.28
C ASP A 62 -3.62 -19.78 24.10
N GLY A 63 -2.56 -19.65 24.91
CA GLY A 63 -2.29 -18.42 25.67
C GLY A 63 -2.07 -17.19 24.79
N GLU A 64 -1.38 -17.31 23.64
CA GLU A 64 -1.28 -16.19 22.69
C GLU A 64 -2.64 -15.82 22.08
N THR A 65 -3.50 -16.81 21.82
CA THR A 65 -4.85 -16.55 21.33
C THR A 65 -5.74 -15.92 22.39
N ASP A 66 -5.58 -16.27 23.66
CA ASP A 66 -6.33 -15.69 24.77
C ASP A 66 -5.94 -14.24 25.02
N ILE A 67 -4.63 -13.92 24.92
CA ILE A 67 -4.15 -12.54 24.90
C ILE A 67 -4.83 -11.77 23.77
N LEU A 68 -4.88 -12.30 22.54
CA LEU A 68 -5.57 -11.63 21.44
C LEU A 68 -7.06 -11.43 21.73
N ARG A 69 -7.77 -12.45 22.23
CA ARG A 69 -9.20 -12.35 22.56
C ARG A 69 -9.46 -11.26 23.61
N ALA A 70 -8.60 -11.17 24.62
CA ALA A 70 -8.73 -10.21 25.71
C ALA A 70 -8.35 -8.76 25.31
N THR A 71 -7.34 -8.61 24.45
CA THR A 71 -6.70 -7.30 24.22
C THR A 71 -7.09 -6.66 22.88
N TYR A 72 -7.35 -7.45 21.83
CA TYR A 72 -7.49 -6.92 20.48
C TYR A 72 -8.76 -6.05 20.31
N GLY A 73 -9.81 -6.33 21.07
CA GLY A 73 -11.06 -5.54 21.10
C GLY A 73 -11.00 -4.28 21.96
N THR A 74 -9.88 -4.01 22.65
CA THR A 74 -9.72 -2.88 23.58
C THR A 74 -9.09 -1.66 22.90
N ASP A 75 -8.87 -0.60 23.70
CA ASP A 75 -8.23 0.65 23.28
C ASP A 75 -6.71 0.54 23.06
N LEU A 76 -6.11 -0.62 23.35
CA LEU A 76 -4.67 -0.85 23.19
C LEU A 76 -4.24 -0.76 21.72
N GLU A 77 -3.12 -0.09 21.46
CA GLU A 77 -2.51 -0.05 20.14
C GLU A 77 -1.93 -1.42 19.74
N VAL A 78 -1.78 -1.66 18.43
CA VAL A 78 -1.24 -2.95 17.95
C VAL A 78 0.18 -3.15 18.45
N ASP A 79 0.95 -2.08 18.60
CA ASP A 79 2.33 -2.14 19.12
C ASP A 79 2.36 -2.55 20.60
N GLU A 80 1.40 -2.09 21.42
CA GLU A 80 1.23 -2.53 22.81
C GLU A 80 0.83 -4.01 22.88
N ILE A 81 -0.04 -4.47 21.97
CA ILE A 81 -0.39 -5.88 21.84
C ILE A 81 0.83 -6.73 21.41
N CYS A 82 1.70 -6.20 20.54
CA CYS A 82 2.93 -6.89 20.14
C CYS A 82 3.94 -6.98 21.29
N ALA A 83 3.97 -5.99 22.18
CA ALA A 83 4.82 -6.06 23.37
C ALA A 83 4.43 -7.24 24.29
N MET A 84 3.16 -7.62 24.31
CA MET A 84 2.66 -8.82 25.02
C MET A 84 2.87 -10.13 24.24
N LEU A 85 3.26 -10.05 22.96
CA LEU A 85 3.46 -11.18 22.06
C LEU A 85 4.83 -11.08 21.37
N PRO A 86 5.95 -11.18 22.11
CA PRO A 86 7.28 -10.81 21.62
C PRO A 86 7.78 -11.66 20.44
N ALA A 87 7.23 -12.86 20.24
CA ALA A 87 7.53 -13.72 19.10
C ALA A 87 6.69 -13.41 17.84
N ARG A 88 5.75 -12.44 17.92
CA ARG A 88 4.79 -12.14 16.85
C ARG A 88 4.98 -10.72 16.34
N SER A 89 5.04 -10.60 15.01
CA SER A 89 5.02 -9.29 14.37
C SER A 89 3.61 -8.70 14.36
N ALA A 90 3.50 -7.37 14.29
CA ALA A 90 2.22 -6.66 14.15
C ALA A 90 1.37 -7.20 12.99
N VAL A 91 2.01 -7.55 11.87
CA VAL A 91 1.32 -8.16 10.73
C VAL A 91 0.76 -9.53 11.08
N SER A 92 1.53 -10.39 11.77
CA SER A 92 1.08 -11.71 12.22
C SER A 92 -0.11 -11.61 13.17
N VAL A 93 -0.04 -10.68 14.13
CA VAL A 93 -1.11 -10.35 15.09
C VAL A 93 -2.40 -9.99 14.37
N VAL A 94 -2.35 -9.04 13.42
CA VAL A 94 -3.52 -8.60 12.65
C VAL A 94 -4.12 -9.74 11.83
N ILE A 95 -3.28 -10.56 11.18
CA ILE A 95 -3.74 -11.71 10.39
C ILE A 95 -4.42 -12.74 11.30
N LYS A 96 -3.82 -13.07 12.46
CA LYS A 96 -4.39 -14.04 13.39
C LYS A 96 -5.70 -13.54 13.98
N ALA A 97 -5.75 -12.28 14.41
CA ALA A 97 -6.98 -11.67 14.94
C ALA A 97 -8.12 -11.73 13.91
N ARG A 98 -7.84 -11.43 12.63
CA ARG A 98 -8.82 -11.59 11.55
C ARG A 98 -9.29 -13.04 11.39
N LYS A 99 -8.38 -14.02 11.46
CA LYS A 99 -8.74 -15.45 11.42
C LYS A 99 -9.59 -15.89 12.62
N LEU A 100 -9.40 -15.26 13.77
CA LEU A 100 -10.20 -15.48 14.98
C LEU A 100 -11.53 -14.71 14.97
N GLY A 101 -11.84 -13.95 13.91
CA GLY A 101 -13.04 -13.11 13.86
C GLY A 101 -13.01 -11.92 14.81
N LEU A 102 -11.85 -11.60 15.39
CA LEU A 102 -11.69 -10.48 16.30
C LEU A 102 -11.74 -9.18 15.51
N THR A 103 -12.78 -8.41 15.75
CA THR A 103 -12.93 -7.07 15.22
C THR A 103 -12.52 -6.09 16.30
N ARG A 104 -11.69 -5.12 15.94
CA ARG A 104 -11.56 -3.92 16.78
C ARG A 104 -12.86 -3.13 16.63
N PRO A 105 -13.41 -2.52 17.69
CA PRO A 105 -14.57 -1.66 17.56
C PRO A 105 -14.33 -0.63 16.43
N GLU A 106 -15.16 -0.68 15.39
CA GLU A 106 -15.29 0.42 14.43
C GLU A 106 -15.97 1.54 15.25
N PRO A 107 -15.23 2.50 15.85
CA PRO A 107 -14.39 3.47 15.15
C PRO A 107 -13.24 4.02 16.01
N PHE A 108 -12.01 3.49 15.96
CA PHE A 108 -10.91 4.23 16.63
C PHE A 108 -10.50 5.51 15.89
N TRP A 109 -11.37 6.14 15.11
CA TRP A 109 -11.09 7.48 14.59
C TRP A 109 -11.27 8.47 15.74
N GLN A 110 -10.16 8.81 16.38
CA GLN A 110 -10.19 9.73 17.50
C GLN A 110 -10.73 11.09 17.03
N GLN A 111 -11.34 11.85 17.95
CA GLN A 111 -11.87 13.17 17.63
C GLN A 111 -10.80 14.10 17.03
N ARG A 112 -9.53 13.95 17.43
CA ARG A 112 -8.39 14.65 16.83
C ARG A 112 -8.21 14.29 15.34
N GLU A 113 -8.29 13.01 14.99
CA GLU A 113 -8.10 12.53 13.63
C GLU A 113 -9.27 12.96 12.74
N LEU A 114 -10.49 12.95 13.27
CA LEU A 114 -11.69 13.45 12.58
C LEU A 114 -11.58 14.96 12.29
N LYS A 115 -11.08 15.74 13.26
CA LYS A 115 -10.80 17.17 13.05
C LYS A 115 -9.76 17.39 11.95
N ILE A 116 -8.69 16.58 11.92
CA ILE A 116 -7.67 16.63 10.86
C ILE A 116 -8.30 16.30 9.50
N LEU A 117 -9.08 15.22 9.40
CA LEU A 117 -9.79 14.84 8.17
C LEU A 117 -10.69 15.97 7.66
N ARG A 118 -11.53 16.54 8.52
CA ARG A 118 -12.44 17.64 8.13
C ARG A 118 -11.68 18.87 7.64
N ARG A 119 -10.55 19.19 8.27
CA ARG A 119 -9.77 20.38 7.95
C ARG A 119 -8.89 20.25 6.70
N TYR A 120 -8.25 19.09 6.51
CA TYR A 120 -7.16 18.94 5.53
C TYR A 120 -7.50 17.99 4.38
N TYR A 121 -8.44 17.06 4.54
CA TYR A 121 -8.81 16.16 3.44
C TYR A 121 -9.38 16.89 2.21
N PRO A 122 -10.18 17.98 2.33
CA PRO A 122 -10.65 18.71 1.15
C PRO A 122 -9.52 19.23 0.26
N SER A 123 -8.39 19.66 0.81
CA SER A 123 -7.26 20.24 0.06
C SER A 123 -6.14 19.27 -0.25
N GLU A 124 -5.88 18.27 0.61
CA GLU A 124 -4.77 17.32 0.49
C GLU A 124 -5.20 15.94 -0.01
N GLY A 125 -6.50 15.61 0.12
CA GLY A 125 -7.06 14.32 -0.22
C GLY A 125 -6.41 13.21 0.58
N LYS A 126 -6.09 12.08 -0.07
CA LYS A 126 -5.39 10.95 0.58
C LYS A 126 -4.02 11.33 1.18
N LYS A 127 -3.38 12.42 0.74
CA LYS A 127 -2.07 12.85 1.27
C LYS A 127 -2.14 13.30 2.74
N VAL A 128 -3.33 13.59 3.26
CA VAL A 128 -3.55 13.87 4.69
C VAL A 128 -3.07 12.73 5.60
N VAL A 129 -2.86 11.53 5.05
CA VAL A 129 -2.26 10.40 5.78
C VAL A 129 -0.92 10.75 6.45
N ALA A 130 -0.15 11.68 5.88
CA ALA A 130 1.10 12.15 6.48
C ALA A 130 0.89 12.85 7.85
N ARG A 131 -0.33 13.31 8.12
CA ARG A 131 -0.76 13.93 9.39
C ARG A 131 -1.44 12.94 10.34
N LEU A 132 -1.68 11.71 9.89
CA LEU A 132 -2.40 10.66 10.61
C LEU A 132 -1.47 9.47 10.78
N SER A 133 -0.64 9.49 11.82
CA SER A 133 0.28 8.39 12.15
C SER A 133 -0.50 7.09 12.33
N GLY A 134 -0.06 6.02 11.67
CA GLY A 134 -0.69 4.70 11.77
C GLY A 134 -1.91 4.49 10.86
N ARG A 135 -2.32 5.47 10.04
CA ARG A 135 -3.41 5.30 9.06
C ARG A 135 -2.88 4.98 7.67
N SER A 136 -3.64 4.19 6.92
CA SER A 136 -3.37 3.92 5.51
C SER A 136 -4.17 4.87 4.61
N ASN A 137 -3.65 5.14 3.41
CA ASN A 137 -4.38 5.92 2.39
C ASN A 137 -5.80 5.40 2.17
N HIS A 138 -5.99 4.08 2.14
CA HIS A 138 -7.28 3.46 1.92
C HIS A 138 -8.25 3.74 3.09
N SER A 139 -7.77 3.62 4.33
CA SER A 139 -8.59 3.91 5.52
C SER A 139 -9.05 5.36 5.56
N VAL A 140 -8.20 6.31 5.17
CA VAL A 140 -8.51 7.73 5.09
C VAL A 140 -9.59 8.00 4.03
N ILE A 141 -9.46 7.41 2.84
CA ILE A 141 -10.45 7.56 1.75
C ILE A 141 -11.82 7.03 2.18
N LEU A 142 -11.86 5.81 2.74
CA LEU A 142 -13.11 5.22 3.22
C LEU A 142 -13.76 6.06 4.30
N LYS A 143 -12.97 6.56 5.26
CA LYS A 143 -13.51 7.40 6.33
C LYS A 143 -14.01 8.73 5.82
N ALA A 144 -13.27 9.41 4.95
CA ALA A 144 -13.69 10.66 4.33
C ALA A 144 -15.01 10.48 3.56
N ALA A 145 -15.13 9.41 2.78
CA ALA A 145 -16.36 9.09 2.06
C ALA A 145 -17.56 8.89 3.00
N ARG A 146 -17.39 8.12 4.10
CA ARG A 146 -18.45 7.93 5.12
C ARG A 146 -18.81 9.22 5.86
N LEU A 147 -17.87 10.15 6.00
CA LEU A 147 -18.11 11.47 6.60
C LEU A 147 -18.66 12.50 5.60
N GLY A 148 -18.84 12.12 4.33
CA GLY A 148 -19.28 13.03 3.26
C GLY A 148 -18.24 14.10 2.89
N ILE A 149 -16.97 13.90 3.25
CA ILE A 149 -15.90 14.86 2.98
C ILE A 149 -15.33 14.58 1.60
N ILE A 150 -15.56 15.51 0.67
CA ILE A 150 -15.10 15.40 -0.71
C ILE A 150 -13.75 16.10 -0.84
N TYR A 151 -12.79 15.42 -1.49
CA TYR A 151 -11.54 16.05 -1.89
C TYR A 151 -11.83 17.06 -3.00
N GLN A 152 -11.57 18.34 -2.74
CA GLN A 152 -11.77 19.46 -3.65
C GLN A 152 -10.56 19.71 -4.56
N GLY A 153 -9.47 18.96 -4.37
CA GLY A 153 -8.25 19.17 -5.14
C GLY A 153 -8.36 18.70 -6.60
N ASN A 154 -7.60 19.40 -7.43
CA ASN A 154 -7.47 19.30 -8.88
C ASN A 154 -8.78 19.03 -9.65
N LYS A 155 -9.54 20.11 -9.90
CA LYS A 155 -10.69 20.17 -10.83
C LYS A 155 -10.43 19.52 -12.21
N ASN A 156 -9.16 19.34 -12.58
CA ASN A 156 -8.73 18.64 -13.78
C ASN A 156 -9.06 17.12 -13.81
N TYR A 157 -9.39 16.49 -12.69
CA TYR A 157 -9.72 15.05 -12.60
C TYR A 157 -11.23 14.75 -12.63
N ARG A 158 -12.04 15.60 -13.28
CA ARG A 158 -13.46 15.31 -13.53
C ARG A 158 -13.60 14.32 -14.71
N LYS A 159 -14.54 13.38 -14.62
CA LYS A 159 -14.86 12.46 -15.73
C LYS A 159 -15.29 13.28 -16.97
N TRP A 160 -14.96 12.80 -18.17
CA TRP A 160 -15.50 13.36 -19.41
C TRP A 160 -16.99 13.00 -19.49
N SER A 161 -17.84 14.01 -19.65
CA SER A 161 -19.27 13.83 -19.89
C SER A 161 -19.52 13.23 -21.27
N GLU A 162 -20.71 12.66 -21.49
CA GLU A 162 -21.09 12.12 -22.80
C GLU A 162 -21.04 13.19 -23.89
N ASP A 163 -21.54 14.39 -23.61
CA ASP A 163 -21.48 15.53 -24.54
C ASP A 163 -20.04 15.92 -24.89
N GLU A 164 -19.15 15.98 -23.90
CA GLU A 164 -17.73 16.27 -24.14
C GLU A 164 -17.05 15.17 -24.97
N LEU A 165 -17.45 13.91 -24.79
CA LEU A 165 -16.93 12.78 -25.58
C LEU A 165 -17.45 12.81 -27.02
N LEU A 166 -18.72 13.17 -27.25
CA LEU A 166 -19.31 13.35 -28.57
C LEU A 166 -18.64 14.51 -29.32
N LEU A 167 -18.46 15.64 -28.64
CA LEU A 167 -17.77 16.80 -29.20
C LEU A 167 -16.32 16.48 -29.55
N LEU A 168 -15.63 15.71 -28.69
CA LEU A 168 -14.28 15.23 -28.95
C LEU A 168 -14.26 14.29 -30.15
N ALA A 169 -15.22 13.37 -30.28
CA ALA A 169 -15.32 12.44 -31.39
C ALA A 169 -15.51 13.16 -32.74
N GLN A 170 -16.32 14.22 -32.77
CA GLN A 170 -16.54 15.04 -33.97
C GLN A 170 -15.29 15.86 -34.36
N ASN A 171 -14.49 16.29 -33.39
CA ASN A 171 -13.39 17.24 -33.60
C ASN A 171 -11.99 16.63 -33.37
N HIS A 172 -11.88 15.31 -33.24
CA HIS A 172 -10.64 14.64 -32.83
C HIS A 172 -9.47 14.81 -33.80
N SER A 173 -9.71 15.20 -35.05
CA SER A 173 -8.71 15.46 -36.09
C SER A 173 -8.05 16.83 -35.96
N LEU A 174 -8.66 17.78 -35.23
CA LEU A 174 -8.14 19.15 -35.08
C LEU A 174 -6.80 19.19 -34.31
N PRO A 175 -5.95 20.20 -34.56
CA PRO A 175 -4.77 20.49 -33.72
C PRO A 175 -5.18 20.78 -32.28
N ILE A 176 -4.32 20.40 -31.32
CA ILE A 176 -4.65 20.51 -29.88
C ILE A 176 -5.02 21.93 -29.44
N ALA A 177 -4.40 22.95 -30.03
CA ALA A 177 -4.70 24.35 -29.74
C ALA A 177 -6.15 24.74 -30.09
N GLN A 178 -6.65 24.30 -31.26
CA GLN A 178 -8.03 24.52 -31.68
C GLN A 178 -9.00 23.61 -30.93
N LEU A 179 -8.59 22.38 -30.59
CA LEU A 179 -9.42 21.48 -29.81
C LEU A 179 -9.63 22.01 -28.38
N CYS A 180 -8.64 22.67 -27.78
CA CYS A 180 -8.77 23.28 -26.45
C CYS A 180 -9.79 24.42 -26.41
N THR A 181 -10.03 25.14 -27.52
CA THR A 181 -11.05 26.21 -27.54
C THR A 181 -12.46 25.65 -27.39
N LEU A 182 -12.68 24.39 -27.78
CA LEU A 182 -13.94 23.66 -27.61
C LEU A 182 -14.15 23.12 -26.18
N PHE A 183 -13.10 23.11 -25.35
CA PHE A 183 -13.14 22.61 -23.97
C PHE A 183 -12.51 23.63 -22.99
N PRO A 184 -13.08 24.83 -22.82
CA PRO A 184 -12.49 25.90 -21.99
C PRO A 184 -12.35 25.49 -20.51
N GLU A 185 -13.22 24.59 -20.04
CA GLU A 185 -13.22 24.03 -18.68
C GLU A 185 -12.28 22.82 -18.51
N ARG A 186 -11.38 22.57 -19.47
CA ARG A 186 -10.40 21.48 -19.43
C ARG A 186 -9.00 22.04 -19.61
N SER A 187 -8.05 21.50 -18.85
CA SER A 187 -6.64 21.79 -19.07
C SER A 187 -6.16 21.18 -20.40
N LEU A 188 -5.16 21.83 -21.02
CA LEU A 188 -4.53 21.37 -22.25
C LEU A 188 -4.12 19.89 -22.19
N LYS A 189 -3.46 19.49 -21.09
CA LYS A 189 -3.06 18.09 -20.87
C LYS A 189 -4.24 17.12 -20.81
N SER A 190 -5.39 17.54 -20.28
CA SER A 190 -6.61 16.71 -20.24
C SER A 190 -7.16 16.47 -21.65
N VAL A 191 -7.21 17.52 -22.48
CA VAL A 191 -7.72 17.46 -23.85
C VAL A 191 -6.78 16.62 -24.73
N GLU A 192 -5.47 16.83 -24.61
CA GLU A 192 -4.43 16.10 -25.35
C GLU A 192 -4.48 14.60 -25.05
N PHE A 193 -4.60 14.25 -23.77
CA PHE A 193 -4.69 12.85 -23.34
C PHE A 193 -5.97 12.19 -23.85
N ALA A 194 -7.11 12.90 -23.82
CA ALA A 194 -8.38 12.40 -24.30
C ALA A 194 -8.36 12.17 -25.83
N GLN A 195 -7.84 13.13 -26.61
CA GLN A 195 -7.65 13.01 -28.05
C GLN A 195 -6.75 11.83 -28.41
N THR A 196 -5.59 11.72 -27.74
CA THR A 196 -4.65 10.61 -27.94
C THR A 196 -5.31 9.26 -27.66
N LYS A 197 -6.07 9.16 -26.56
CA LYS A 197 -6.80 7.94 -26.18
C LYS A 197 -7.89 7.59 -27.20
N TYR A 198 -8.62 8.58 -27.71
CA TYR A 198 -9.65 8.38 -28.74
C TYR A 198 -9.04 7.86 -30.04
N ARG A 199 -7.98 8.50 -30.55
CA ARG A 199 -7.27 8.07 -31.77
C ARG A 199 -6.71 6.65 -31.64
N LYS A 200 -6.07 6.33 -30.50
CA LYS A 200 -5.57 4.97 -30.22
C LYS A 200 -6.68 3.91 -30.24
N ARG A 201 -7.90 4.26 -29.77
CA ARG A 201 -9.06 3.37 -29.82
C ARG A 201 -9.57 3.16 -31.24
N GLN A 202 -9.52 4.18 -32.10
CA GLN A 202 -9.88 4.07 -33.52
C GLN A 202 -8.88 3.22 -34.31
N THR A 203 -7.58 3.34 -34.03
CA THR A 203 -6.54 2.57 -34.73
C THR A 203 -6.47 1.10 -34.29
N ASN A 204 -6.88 0.80 -33.05
CA ASN A 204 -6.79 -0.54 -32.48
C ASN A 204 -8.04 -1.38 -32.78
N ALA A 205 -8.52 -1.35 -34.03
CA ALA A 205 -9.77 -1.93 -34.53
C ALA A 205 -9.83 -3.47 -34.45
N LYS A 206 -9.76 -4.03 -33.24
CA LYS A 206 -10.24 -5.35 -32.85
C LYS A 206 -10.71 -5.32 -31.39
N TRP A 207 -11.97 -4.95 -31.15
CA TRP A 207 -12.93 -5.67 -30.28
C TRP A 207 -14.32 -4.99 -30.33
N PRO A 208 -15.44 -5.73 -30.20
CA PRO A 208 -16.78 -5.31 -30.60
C PRO A 208 -17.49 -4.44 -29.56
N LYS A 209 -18.59 -3.87 -30.04
CA LYS A 209 -19.52 -2.98 -29.37
C LYS A 209 -20.09 -3.60 -28.10
N CYS A 210 -20.05 -2.83 -27.02
CA CYS A 210 -21.06 -2.81 -25.97
C CYS A 210 -21.44 -1.35 -25.75
#